data_AF-A0A6P1YV30-F1
#
_entry.id   AF-A0A6P1YV30-F1
#
_cell.length_a   1.000
_cell.length_b   1.000
_cell.length_c   1.000
_cell.angle_alpha   90.00
_cell.angle_beta   90.00
_cell.angle_gamma   90.00
#
_symmetry.space_group_name_H-M   'P 1'
#
loop_
_entity.id
_entity.type
_entity.pdbx_description
1 polymer ?
#
loop_
_entity_poly.entity_id
_entity_poly.type
_entity_poly.pdbx_seq_one_letter_code
_entity_poly.pdbx_strand_id
1 'polypeptide(L)'
;MAQHTNPDLNDTVQPVAMFDADTLTISAGGFSLSLTLKEIERNWDALSHFPDRRARMELGALGERVNAFAAHVAAIVARGGILDAGAEIERFTVRHVQLTRRAWAMESRCMSWFVVGPARFPVDRNRKRQASADNAFRVVSEHAKAARAAVERTAFPHGAPGEPIRASNPDAPALIRAEIEKRQAAHAMMKAANAAIRSAKGKDVDAKVQAVVDATGWREAKARRCVVPPQEWMGAGFPAYQLAGELAEIKRLATRLATIEANRERGTVEHEHNTTAGRLRVVENGDAARIQMFFDGKPEAATRDLMKREGFRWAPSEGAWQRHLNNAGRYSASRVVSALQGEPSA
;
A
#
# COMPACT_ATOMS: atom_id res chain seq x y z
N MET A 1 48.79 0.80 -11.61
CA MET A 1 47.50 1.47 -11.87
C MET A 1 46.41 0.47 -11.54
N ALA A 2 45.82 0.62 -10.36
CA ALA A 2 44.81 -0.28 -9.82
C ALA A 2 43.52 -0.16 -10.64
N GLN A 3 43.08 -1.27 -11.22
CA GLN A 3 41.75 -1.39 -11.81
C GLN A 3 40.75 -1.51 -10.66
N HIS A 4 39.91 -0.49 -10.49
CA HIS A 4 38.73 -0.59 -9.65
C HIS A 4 37.74 -1.53 -10.33
N THR A 5 37.77 -2.80 -9.93
CA THR A 5 36.71 -3.76 -10.23
C THR A 5 35.50 -3.36 -9.40
N ASN A 6 34.48 -2.88 -10.10
CA ASN A 6 33.16 -2.59 -9.59
C ASN A 6 32.57 -3.90 -9.02
N PRO A 7 32.19 -3.99 -7.73
CA PRO A 7 31.59 -5.21 -7.21
C PRO A 7 30.21 -5.37 -7.82
N ASP A 8 29.98 -6.56 -8.35
CA ASP A 8 28.81 -6.96 -9.12
C ASP A 8 27.48 -6.56 -8.47
N LEU A 9 26.72 -5.76 -9.22
CA LEU A 9 25.27 -5.57 -9.09
C LEU A 9 24.53 -6.84 -9.52
N ASN A 10 24.80 -7.96 -8.85
CA ASN A 10 24.11 -9.22 -9.08
C ASN A 10 24.07 -10.07 -7.79
N ASP A 11 23.70 -9.45 -6.67
CA ASP A 11 23.23 -10.19 -5.49
C ASP A 11 21.91 -10.90 -5.87
N THR A 12 22.06 -12.09 -6.43
CA THR A 12 21.01 -13.09 -6.47
C THR A 12 20.66 -13.39 -5.03
N VAL A 13 19.61 -12.75 -4.53
CA VAL A 13 19.05 -13.01 -3.20
C VAL A 13 18.89 -14.52 -3.07
N GLN A 14 19.76 -15.15 -2.28
CA GLN A 14 19.73 -16.59 -2.09
C GLN A 14 18.33 -16.96 -1.59
N PRO A 15 17.69 -17.98 -2.20
CA PRO A 15 16.33 -18.34 -1.82
C PRO A 15 16.32 -18.81 -0.36
N VAL A 16 15.41 -18.24 0.42
CA VAL A 16 15.22 -18.54 1.85
C VAL A 16 14.80 -20.00 2.05
N ALA A 17 14.09 -20.56 1.08
CA ALA A 17 13.70 -21.96 1.04
C ALA A 17 14.19 -22.62 -0.25
N MET A 18 14.88 -23.74 -0.11
CA MET A 18 15.32 -24.59 -1.21
C MET A 18 14.65 -25.95 -1.11
N PHE A 19 14.07 -26.41 -2.21
CA PHE A 19 13.49 -27.73 -2.33
C PHE A 19 14.39 -28.57 -3.23
N ASP A 20 15.09 -29.54 -2.65
CA ASP A 20 15.97 -30.46 -3.37
C ASP A 20 15.46 -31.90 -3.24
N ALA A 21 15.26 -32.55 -4.39
CA ALA A 21 14.67 -33.88 -4.58
C ALA A 21 13.36 -34.11 -3.78
N ASP A 22 13.49 -34.39 -2.48
CA ASP A 22 12.41 -34.74 -1.54
C ASP A 22 12.52 -34.02 -0.19
N THR A 23 13.42 -33.03 -0.07
CA THR A 23 13.65 -32.28 1.18
C THR A 23 13.53 -30.78 0.95
N LEU A 24 12.70 -30.14 1.77
CA LEU A 24 12.60 -28.69 1.86
C LEU A 24 13.48 -28.19 3.01
N THR A 25 14.50 -27.41 2.67
CA THR A 25 15.36 -26.73 3.65
C THR A 25 15.02 -25.24 3.64
N ILE A 26 14.69 -24.71 4.83
CA ILE A 26 14.34 -23.30 5.04
C ILE A 26 15.36 -22.71 6.01
N SER A 27 15.95 -21.58 5.65
CA SER A 27 16.88 -20.83 6.49
C SER A 27 16.54 -19.34 6.44
N ALA A 28 16.07 -18.78 7.55
CA ALA A 28 15.67 -17.38 7.69
C ALA A 28 16.19 -16.82 9.01
N GLY A 29 17.25 -16.02 8.98
CA GLY A 29 17.85 -15.45 10.19
C GLY A 29 18.35 -16.55 11.13
N GLY A 30 17.83 -16.57 12.36
CA GLY A 30 18.10 -17.63 13.36
C GLY A 30 17.28 -18.91 13.19
N PHE A 31 16.28 -18.91 12.31
CA PHE A 31 15.39 -20.06 12.10
C PHE A 31 15.91 -20.96 10.98
N SER A 32 16.14 -22.23 11.31
CA SER A 32 16.46 -23.28 10.34
C SER A 32 15.49 -24.45 10.49
N LEU A 33 14.99 -24.96 9.36
CA LEU A 33 14.12 -26.12 9.32
C LEU A 33 14.42 -26.98 8.09
N SER A 34 14.50 -28.28 8.30
CA SER A 34 14.46 -29.27 7.23
C SER A 34 13.18 -30.10 7.35
N LEU A 35 12.50 -30.31 6.23
CA LEU A 35 11.28 -31.11 6.12
C LEU A 35 11.44 -32.10 4.97
N THR A 36 11.33 -33.38 5.27
CA THR A 36 11.39 -34.44 4.26
C THR A 36 10.00 -34.87 3.83
N LEU A 37 9.89 -35.36 2.59
CA LEU A 37 8.64 -35.86 2.02
C LEU A 37 8.03 -36.99 2.89
N LYS A 38 8.86 -37.93 3.37
CA LYS A 38 8.43 -39.07 4.21
C LYS A 38 7.80 -38.64 5.53
N GLU A 39 8.20 -37.51 6.09
CA GLU A 39 7.64 -37.03 7.37
C GLU A 39 6.20 -36.53 7.23
N ILE A 40 5.82 -36.08 6.03
CA ILE A 40 4.55 -35.42 5.78
C ILE A 40 3.59 -36.25 4.90
N GLU A 41 4.07 -37.21 4.11
CA GLU A 41 3.24 -37.99 3.18
C GLU A 41 2.02 -38.63 3.85
N ARG A 42 2.21 -39.12 5.08
CA ARG A 42 1.15 -39.71 5.92
C ARG A 42 -0.06 -38.80 6.13
N ASN A 43 0.10 -37.50 5.94
CA ASN A 43 -1.02 -36.55 6.06
C ASN A 43 -2.06 -36.75 4.94
N TRP A 44 -1.75 -37.46 3.86
CA TRP A 44 -2.66 -37.61 2.72
C TRP A 44 -2.97 -39.06 2.34
N ASP A 45 -2.55 -40.04 3.15
CA ASP A 45 -2.81 -41.47 2.90
C ASP A 45 -4.31 -41.78 2.73
N ALA A 46 -5.17 -41.09 3.49
CA ALA A 46 -6.62 -41.27 3.41
C ALA A 46 -7.31 -40.38 2.35
N LEU A 47 -6.55 -39.54 1.64
CA LEU A 47 -7.06 -38.52 0.71
C LEU A 47 -6.61 -38.74 -0.74
N SER A 48 -5.46 -39.38 -0.96
CA SER A 48 -4.86 -39.55 -2.28
C SER A 48 -4.30 -40.97 -2.44
N HIS A 49 -4.41 -41.53 -3.65
CA HIS A 49 -3.66 -42.74 -4.02
C HIS A 49 -2.16 -42.49 -4.21
N PHE A 50 -1.77 -41.22 -4.33
CA PHE A 50 -0.40 -40.75 -4.47
C PHE A 50 -0.12 -39.71 -3.38
N PRO A 51 0.02 -40.11 -2.11
CA PRO A 51 0.30 -39.20 -1.00
C PRO A 51 1.67 -38.52 -1.15
N ASP A 52 2.63 -39.22 -1.75
CA ASP A 52 3.98 -38.74 -2.09
C ASP A 52 3.93 -37.51 -3.01
N ARG A 53 3.14 -37.57 -4.08
CA ARG A 53 3.01 -36.47 -5.05
C ARG A 53 2.39 -35.24 -4.39
N ARG A 54 1.39 -35.45 -3.54
CA ARG A 54 0.71 -34.36 -2.81
C ARG A 54 1.64 -33.71 -1.79
N ALA A 55 2.39 -34.51 -1.05
CA ALA A 55 3.44 -34.03 -0.13
C ALA A 55 4.49 -33.19 -0.86
N ARG A 56 4.98 -33.65 -2.01
CA ARG A 56 5.92 -32.90 -2.85
C ARG A 56 5.36 -31.54 -3.26
N MET A 57 4.11 -31.50 -3.74
CA MET A 57 3.44 -30.24 -4.13
C MET A 57 3.32 -29.28 -2.95
N GLU A 58 2.96 -29.77 -1.77
CA GLU A 58 2.77 -28.94 -0.58
C GLU A 58 4.09 -28.39 -0.02
N LEU A 59 5.18 -29.16 -0.07
CA LEU A 59 6.52 -28.66 0.28
C LEU A 59 7.00 -27.59 -0.71
N GLY A 60 6.86 -27.85 -2.00
CA GLY A 60 7.18 -26.87 -3.04
C GLY A 60 6.39 -25.58 -2.85
N ALA A 61 5.07 -25.68 -2.67
CA ALA A 61 4.21 -24.53 -2.44
C ALA A 61 4.55 -23.76 -1.14
N LEU A 62 4.97 -24.45 -0.07
CA LEU A 62 5.45 -23.78 1.14
C LEU A 62 6.74 -23.00 0.87
N GLY A 63 7.71 -23.60 0.18
CA GLY A 63 8.95 -22.96 -0.22
C GLY A 63 8.70 -21.72 -1.09
N GLU A 64 7.85 -21.85 -2.10
CA GLU A 64 7.42 -20.74 -2.96
C GLU A 64 6.78 -19.60 -2.17
N ARG A 65 5.87 -19.90 -1.22
CA ARG A 65 5.24 -18.86 -0.39
C ARG A 65 6.26 -18.09 0.46
N VAL A 66 7.26 -18.79 1.03
CA VAL A 66 8.33 -18.16 1.82
C VAL A 66 9.24 -17.31 0.92
N ASN A 67 9.70 -17.85 -0.20
CA ASN A 67 10.53 -17.12 -1.16
C ASN A 67 9.80 -15.92 -1.76
N ALA A 68 8.51 -16.04 -2.06
CA ALA A 68 7.71 -14.92 -2.57
C ALA A 68 7.56 -13.80 -1.55
N PHE A 69 7.51 -14.11 -0.25
CA PHE A 69 7.52 -13.09 0.79
C PHE A 69 8.91 -12.43 0.91
N ALA A 70 9.99 -13.21 0.92
CA ALA A 70 11.34 -12.68 0.94
C ALA A 70 11.63 -11.75 -0.25
N ALA A 71 11.23 -12.15 -1.47
CA ALA A 71 11.33 -11.32 -2.66
C ALA A 71 10.50 -10.03 -2.56
N HIS A 72 9.32 -10.10 -1.94
CA HIS A 72 8.49 -8.92 -1.70
C HIS A 72 9.17 -7.94 -0.71
N VAL A 73 9.76 -8.46 0.36
CA VAL A 73 10.55 -7.66 1.31
C VAL A 73 11.75 -7.01 0.62
N ALA A 74 12.51 -7.78 -0.18
CA ALA A 74 13.63 -7.24 -0.95
C ALA A 74 13.19 -6.12 -1.91
N ALA A 75 12.04 -6.28 -2.58
CA ALA A 75 11.47 -5.24 -3.45
C ALA A 75 11.00 -3.99 -2.68
N ILE A 76 10.67 -4.10 -1.40
CA ILE A 76 10.36 -2.95 -0.53
C ILE A 76 11.65 -2.21 -0.16
N VAL A 77 12.69 -2.94 0.24
CA VAL A 77 14.00 -2.36 0.59
C VAL A 77 14.60 -1.65 -0.63
N ALA A 78 14.53 -2.27 -1.82
CA ALA A 78 15.00 -1.66 -3.07
C ALA A 78 14.26 -0.35 -3.43
N ARG A 79 13.01 -0.19 -2.97
CA ARG A 79 12.23 1.05 -3.10
C ARG A 79 12.54 2.10 -2.03
N GLY A 80 13.49 1.84 -1.13
CA GLY A 80 13.87 2.74 -0.04
C GLY A 80 13.03 2.60 1.23
N GLY A 81 12.31 1.48 1.39
CA GLY A 81 11.56 1.21 2.62
C GLY A 81 12.50 0.90 3.79
N ILE A 82 12.29 1.55 4.94
CA ILE A 82 13.10 1.35 6.14
C ILE A 82 12.52 0.17 6.92
N LEU A 83 13.19 -0.98 6.87
CA LEU A 83 12.80 -2.16 7.67
C LEU A 83 14.00 -3.07 7.99
N ASP A 84 13.88 -3.85 9.06
CA ASP A 84 14.79 -4.98 9.30
C ASP A 84 14.31 -6.19 8.49
N ALA A 85 14.85 -6.32 7.28
CA ALA A 85 14.46 -7.37 6.34
C ALA A 85 14.68 -8.79 6.90
N GLY A 86 15.78 -9.01 7.61
CA GLY A 86 16.10 -10.32 8.19
C GLY A 86 15.09 -10.72 9.26
N ALA A 87 14.83 -9.82 10.22
CA ALA A 87 13.89 -10.10 11.30
C ALA A 87 12.45 -10.28 10.81
N GLU A 88 12.00 -9.51 9.82
CA GLU A 88 10.64 -9.67 9.25
C GLU A 88 10.49 -10.99 8.48
N ILE A 89 11.48 -11.38 7.68
CA ILE A 89 11.48 -12.65 6.96
C ILE A 89 11.48 -13.82 7.94
N GLU A 90 12.28 -13.76 9.01
CA GLU A 90 12.31 -14.78 10.06
C GLU A 90 10.94 -14.90 10.77
N ARG A 91 10.39 -13.78 11.26
CA ARG A 91 9.08 -13.75 11.93
C ARG A 91 7.97 -14.32 11.07
N PHE A 92 7.92 -13.93 9.79
CA PHE A 92 6.96 -14.48 8.83
C PHE A 92 7.17 -15.98 8.65
N THR A 93 8.40 -16.42 8.40
CA THR A 93 8.72 -17.81 8.08
C THR A 93 8.35 -18.73 9.23
N VAL A 94 8.74 -18.39 10.47
CA VAL A 94 8.39 -19.16 11.68
C VAL A 94 6.87 -19.32 11.79
N ARG A 95 6.12 -18.21 11.69
CA ARG A 95 4.67 -18.24 11.85
C ARG A 95 3.98 -18.98 10.72
N HIS A 96 4.40 -18.76 9.48
CA HIS A 96 3.78 -19.33 8.29
C HIS A 96 3.99 -20.84 8.19
N VAL A 97 5.16 -21.33 8.59
CA VAL A 97 5.45 -22.77 8.71
C VAL A 97 4.55 -23.41 9.77
N GLN A 98 4.40 -22.79 10.95
CA GLN A 98 3.52 -23.30 12.01
C GLN A 98 2.05 -23.40 11.54
N LEU A 99 1.55 -22.36 10.87
CA LEU A 99 0.19 -22.34 10.34
C LEU A 99 -0.02 -23.39 9.25
N THR A 100 0.97 -23.56 8.36
CA THR A 100 0.94 -24.55 7.29
C THR A 100 0.93 -25.98 7.85
N ARG A 101 1.81 -26.30 8.82
CA ARG A 101 1.80 -27.60 9.50
C ARG A 101 0.48 -27.88 10.20
N ARG A 102 -0.13 -26.87 10.82
CA ARG A 102 -1.46 -27.00 11.41
C ARG A 102 -2.52 -27.29 10.34
N ALA A 103 -2.46 -26.66 9.18
CA ALA A 103 -3.39 -26.92 8.08
C ALA A 103 -3.27 -28.36 7.58
N TRP A 104 -2.04 -28.85 7.34
CA TRP A 104 -1.78 -30.25 6.99
C TRP A 104 -2.31 -31.24 8.05
N ALA A 105 -2.12 -30.93 9.34
CA ALA A 105 -2.62 -31.77 10.43
C ALA A 105 -4.16 -31.76 10.58
N MET A 106 -4.85 -30.74 10.06
CA MET A 106 -6.31 -30.71 10.00
C MET A 106 -6.80 -31.48 8.78
N GLU A 107 -6.13 -31.30 7.65
CA GLU A 107 -6.43 -32.00 6.40
C GLU A 107 -6.22 -33.52 6.54
N SER A 108 -5.21 -33.97 7.28
CA SER A 108 -4.94 -35.40 7.49
C SER A 108 -6.04 -36.18 8.20
N ARG A 109 -7.00 -35.48 8.81
CA ARG A 109 -8.18 -36.08 9.44
C ARG A 109 -9.29 -36.36 8.43
N CYS A 110 -9.25 -35.69 7.28
CA CYS A 110 -10.20 -35.84 6.20
C CYS A 110 -9.94 -37.14 5.44
N MET A 111 -10.99 -37.67 4.85
CA MET A 111 -10.96 -38.90 4.08
C MET A 111 -11.62 -38.68 2.74
N SER A 112 -11.08 -39.29 1.70
CA SER A 112 -11.68 -39.38 0.38
C SER A 112 -12.38 -40.72 0.25
N TRP A 113 -13.67 -40.72 -0.09
CA TRP A 113 -14.44 -41.94 -0.28
C TRP A 113 -13.89 -42.82 -1.43
N PHE A 114 -13.20 -42.23 -2.41
CA PHE A 114 -12.49 -42.97 -3.45
C PHE A 114 -11.29 -43.76 -2.91
N VAL A 115 -10.68 -43.32 -1.81
CA VAL A 115 -9.48 -43.93 -1.23
C VAL A 115 -9.86 -44.95 -0.14
N VAL A 116 -10.74 -44.57 0.79
CA VAL A 116 -11.15 -45.44 1.91
C VAL A 116 -12.35 -46.34 1.59
N GLY A 117 -12.95 -46.16 0.41
CA GLY A 117 -14.15 -46.87 -0.05
C GLY A 117 -15.48 -46.20 0.38
N PRO A 118 -16.58 -46.46 -0.36
CA PRO A 118 -17.90 -45.87 -0.06
C PRO A 118 -18.58 -46.50 1.16
N ALA A 119 -18.27 -47.76 1.47
CA ALA A 119 -18.95 -48.50 2.52
C ALA A 119 -18.65 -47.89 3.90
N ARG A 120 -19.71 -47.54 4.66
CA ARG A 120 -19.62 -46.95 6.01
C ARG A 120 -18.82 -45.62 6.07
N PHE A 121 -18.75 -44.87 4.97
CA PHE A 121 -18.07 -43.58 4.94
C PHE A 121 -18.78 -42.56 5.86
N PRO A 122 -18.07 -41.91 6.81
CA PRO A 122 -18.70 -41.04 7.80
C PRO A 122 -18.91 -39.62 7.24
N VAL A 123 -19.90 -39.46 6.34
CA VAL A 123 -20.17 -38.22 5.58
C VAL A 123 -20.20 -36.97 6.47
N ASP A 124 -21.07 -36.95 7.49
CA ASP A 124 -21.24 -35.77 8.34
C ASP A 124 -19.99 -35.40 9.14
N ARG A 125 -19.30 -36.42 9.66
CA ARG A 125 -18.04 -36.22 10.40
C ARG A 125 -16.96 -35.73 9.47
N ASN A 126 -16.86 -36.29 8.27
CA ASN A 126 -15.85 -35.89 7.28
C ASN A 126 -16.11 -34.47 6.77
N ARG A 127 -17.36 -34.08 6.52
CA ARG A 127 -17.75 -32.71 6.17
C ARG A 127 -17.28 -31.69 7.21
N LYS A 128 -17.47 -31.98 8.50
CA LYS A 128 -16.99 -31.11 9.60
C LYS A 128 -15.47 -31.01 9.64
N ARG A 129 -14.76 -32.11 9.36
CA ARG A 129 -13.29 -32.13 9.28
C ARG A 129 -12.78 -31.33 8.09
N GLN A 130 -13.39 -31.48 6.92
CA GLN A 130 -13.10 -30.68 5.72
C GLN A 130 -13.29 -29.19 5.99
N ALA A 131 -14.43 -28.79 6.58
CA ALA A 131 -14.65 -27.39 6.95
C ALA A 131 -13.57 -26.84 7.91
N SER A 132 -13.06 -27.67 8.83
CA SER A 132 -11.95 -27.29 9.71
C SER A 132 -10.61 -27.18 8.96
N ALA A 133 -10.35 -28.04 7.98
CA ALA A 133 -9.16 -27.98 7.14
C ALA A 133 -9.19 -26.76 6.21
N ASP A 134 -10.33 -26.51 5.55
CA ASP A 134 -10.54 -25.33 4.70
C ASP A 134 -10.33 -24.04 5.48
N ASN A 135 -10.86 -23.96 6.70
CA ASN A 135 -10.62 -22.82 7.58
C ASN A 135 -9.13 -22.66 7.95
N ALA A 136 -8.40 -23.75 8.16
CA ALA A 136 -6.97 -23.69 8.47
C ALA A 136 -6.16 -23.18 7.26
N PHE A 137 -6.46 -23.64 6.05
CA PHE A 137 -5.83 -23.12 4.82
C PHE A 137 -6.20 -21.66 4.54
N ARG A 138 -7.44 -21.24 4.84
CA ARG A 138 -7.83 -19.83 4.78
C ARG A 138 -6.97 -18.97 5.69
N VAL A 139 -6.74 -19.40 6.93
CA VAL A 139 -5.86 -18.69 7.88
C VAL A 139 -4.42 -18.58 7.34
N VAL A 140 -3.89 -19.61 6.67
CA VAL A 140 -2.56 -19.55 6.02
C VAL A 140 -2.53 -18.49 4.92
N SER A 141 -3.55 -18.44 4.07
CA SER A 141 -3.66 -17.43 2.99
C SER A 141 -3.81 -16.02 3.54
N GLU A 142 -4.67 -15.84 4.54
CA GLU A 142 -4.89 -14.55 5.22
C GLU A 142 -3.63 -14.06 5.93
N HIS A 143 -2.88 -14.95 6.56
CA HIS A 143 -1.60 -14.60 7.18
C HIS A 143 -0.59 -14.03 6.18
N ALA A 144 -0.43 -14.67 5.01
CA ALA A 144 0.45 -14.17 3.97
C ALA A 144 0.04 -12.79 3.46
N LYS A 145 -1.27 -12.56 3.25
CA LYS A 145 -1.81 -11.25 2.83
C LYS A 145 -1.59 -10.19 3.91
N ALA A 146 -1.90 -10.52 5.16
CA ALA A 146 -1.76 -9.61 6.30
C ALA A 146 -0.30 -9.25 6.55
N ALA A 147 0.62 -10.21 6.43
CA ALA A 147 2.06 -9.98 6.61
C ALA A 147 2.60 -9.01 5.55
N ARG A 148 2.24 -9.19 4.27
CA ARG A 148 2.63 -8.24 3.20
C ARG A 148 2.15 -6.82 3.49
N ALA A 149 0.87 -6.66 3.81
CA ALA A 149 0.29 -5.36 4.15
C ALA A 149 0.91 -4.73 5.42
N ALA A 150 1.34 -5.55 6.38
CA ALA A 150 2.01 -5.09 7.58
C ALA A 150 3.42 -4.57 7.27
N VAL A 151 4.22 -5.32 6.49
CA VAL A 151 5.56 -4.89 6.08
C VAL A 151 5.49 -3.60 5.25
N GLU A 152 4.54 -3.49 4.31
CA GLU A 152 4.37 -2.26 3.52
C GLU A 152 4.07 -1.04 4.40
N ARG A 153 3.24 -1.21 5.44
CA ARG A 153 2.90 -0.13 6.38
C ARG A 153 4.09 0.27 7.25
N THR A 154 4.87 -0.71 7.70
CA THR A 154 6.07 -0.46 8.51
C THR A 154 7.16 0.21 7.68
N ALA A 155 7.37 -0.26 6.45
CA ALA A 155 8.41 0.24 5.56
C ALA A 155 8.09 1.62 4.97
N PHE A 156 6.80 1.92 4.76
CA PHE A 156 6.32 3.21 4.28
C PHE A 156 5.28 3.84 5.22
N PRO A 157 5.70 4.35 6.39
CA PRO A 157 4.77 4.97 7.36
C PRO A 157 3.95 6.12 6.77
N HIS A 158 4.55 6.84 5.82
CA HIS A 158 3.96 8.05 5.22
C HIS A 158 3.39 7.86 3.81
N GLY A 159 3.30 6.61 3.33
CA GLY A 159 2.80 6.24 2.00
C GLY A 159 3.90 5.74 1.07
N ALA A 160 3.56 4.77 0.23
CA ALA A 160 4.52 4.18 -0.71
C ALA A 160 4.79 5.12 -1.91
N PRO A 161 5.96 4.99 -2.59
CA PRO A 161 6.24 5.75 -3.80
C PRO A 161 5.12 5.58 -4.84
N GLY A 162 4.54 6.71 -5.29
CA GLY A 162 3.43 6.73 -6.25
C GLY A 162 2.03 6.74 -5.64
N GLU A 163 1.89 6.56 -4.32
CA GLU A 163 0.62 6.80 -3.63
C GLU A 163 0.31 8.30 -3.51
N PRO A 164 -0.96 8.67 -3.26
CA PRO A 164 -1.31 10.05 -2.95
C PRO A 164 -0.50 10.57 -1.77
N ILE A 165 0.28 11.62 -2.00
CA ILE A 165 1.08 12.30 -0.97
C ILE A 165 0.16 12.65 0.20
N ARG A 166 0.47 12.23 1.42
CA ARG A 166 -0.35 12.55 2.61
C ARG A 166 0.14 13.85 3.24
N ALA A 167 -0.77 14.66 3.80
CA ALA A 167 -0.40 15.92 4.45
C ALA A 167 0.48 15.72 5.70
N SER A 168 0.32 14.59 6.39
CA SER A 168 1.10 14.18 7.56
C SER A 168 2.46 13.56 7.23
N ASN A 169 2.87 13.53 5.95
CA ASN A 169 4.21 13.11 5.57
C ASN A 169 5.17 14.30 5.81
N PRO A 170 6.26 14.15 6.58
CA PRO A 170 7.26 15.20 6.77
C PRO A 170 7.75 15.81 5.45
N ASP A 171 7.94 14.99 4.42
CA ASP A 171 8.44 15.41 3.10
C ASP A 171 7.33 15.87 2.13
N ALA A 172 6.08 15.99 2.59
CA ALA A 172 4.94 16.37 1.75
C ALA A 172 5.17 17.65 0.93
N PRO A 173 5.72 18.76 1.46
CA PRO A 173 5.96 19.97 0.67
C PRO A 173 6.96 19.74 -0.46
N ALA A 174 8.06 19.04 -0.17
CA ALA A 174 9.09 18.74 -1.17
C ALA A 174 8.54 17.85 -2.30
N LEU A 175 7.80 16.80 -1.95
CA LEU A 175 7.16 15.90 -2.92
C LEU A 175 6.11 16.63 -3.78
N ILE A 176 5.32 17.53 -3.19
CA ILE A 176 4.33 18.32 -3.94
C ILE A 176 5.03 19.30 -4.88
N ARG A 177 6.12 19.96 -4.45
CA ARG A 177 6.91 20.85 -5.31
C ARG A 177 7.49 20.09 -6.51
N ALA A 178 8.09 18.92 -6.29
CA ALA A 178 8.62 18.09 -7.37
C ALA A 178 7.53 17.65 -8.37
N GLU A 179 6.33 17.30 -7.90
CA GLU A 179 5.20 16.96 -8.77
C GLU A 179 4.69 18.19 -9.55
N ILE A 180 4.66 19.38 -8.95
CA ILE A 180 4.34 20.63 -9.63
C ILE A 180 5.36 20.90 -10.75
N GLU A 181 6.66 20.81 -10.46
CA GLU A 181 7.73 21.03 -11.45
C GLU A 181 7.62 20.06 -12.62
N LYS A 182 7.41 18.76 -12.33
CA LYS A 182 7.19 17.73 -13.35
C LYS A 182 6.00 18.05 -14.24
N ARG A 183 4.88 18.49 -13.65
CA ARG A 183 3.67 18.86 -14.42
C ARG A 183 3.86 20.15 -15.21
N GLN A 184 4.57 21.14 -14.66
CA GLN A 184 4.92 22.36 -15.37
C GLN A 184 5.81 22.07 -16.59
N ALA A 185 6.82 21.20 -16.43
CA ALA A 185 7.67 20.76 -17.53
C ALA A 185 6.85 20.02 -18.60
N ALA A 186 5.97 19.10 -18.21
CA ALA A 186 5.08 18.41 -19.13
C ALA A 186 4.14 19.39 -19.87
N HIS A 187 3.57 20.36 -19.15
CA HIS A 187 2.70 21.39 -19.71
C HIS A 187 3.44 22.29 -20.71
N ALA A 188 4.66 22.72 -20.39
CA ALA A 188 5.52 23.48 -21.29
C ALA A 188 5.81 22.71 -22.58
N MET A 189 6.15 21.41 -22.46
CA MET A 189 6.40 20.53 -23.61
C MET A 189 5.16 20.36 -24.50
N MET A 190 3.97 20.22 -23.92
CA MET A 190 2.72 20.17 -24.69
C MET A 190 2.45 21.48 -25.44
N LYS A 191 2.70 22.64 -24.80
CA LYS A 191 2.55 23.95 -25.46
C LYS A 191 3.57 24.14 -26.58
N ALA A 192 4.81 23.69 -26.38
CA ALA A 192 5.86 23.72 -27.40
C ALA A 192 5.48 22.85 -28.61
N ALA A 193 4.99 21.62 -28.38
CA ALA A 193 4.49 20.75 -29.44
C ALA A 193 3.35 21.42 -30.25
N ASN A 194 2.37 22.00 -29.57
CA ASN A 194 1.27 22.71 -30.23
C ASN A 194 1.72 23.98 -30.97
N ALA A 195 2.76 24.67 -30.49
CA ALA A 195 3.35 25.80 -31.19
C ALA A 195 4.07 25.33 -32.47
N ALA A 196 4.87 24.26 -32.39
CA ALA A 196 5.58 23.67 -33.52
C ALA A 196 4.62 23.16 -34.62
N ILE A 197 3.52 22.50 -34.24
CA ILE A 197 2.48 22.04 -35.17
C ILE A 197 1.81 23.23 -35.89
N ARG A 198 1.58 24.34 -35.17
CA ARG A 198 0.99 25.56 -35.73
C ARG A 198 1.96 26.31 -36.66
N SER A 199 3.26 26.29 -36.37
CA SER A 199 4.27 26.97 -37.20
C SER A 199 4.61 26.20 -38.48
N ALA A 200 4.55 24.86 -38.45
CA ALA A 200 4.71 24.02 -39.62
C ALA A 200 3.48 24.14 -40.55
N LYS A 201 3.48 25.19 -41.39
CA LYS A 201 2.44 25.45 -42.40
C LYS A 201 2.48 24.36 -43.48
N GLY A 202 1.37 23.68 -43.71
CA GLY A 202 1.23 22.66 -44.76
C GLY A 202 0.45 21.42 -44.32
N LYS A 203 0.19 20.51 -45.28
CA LYS A 203 -0.41 19.18 -45.02
C LYS A 203 0.63 18.09 -44.79
N ASP A 204 1.92 18.40 -44.94
CA ASP A 204 3.00 17.43 -44.72
C ASP A 204 3.07 17.02 -43.24
N VAL A 205 2.88 15.72 -43.01
CA VAL A 205 2.87 15.11 -41.68
C VAL A 205 4.31 14.97 -41.17
N ASP A 206 5.26 14.61 -42.03
CA ASP A 206 6.63 14.31 -41.59
C ASP A 206 7.37 15.60 -41.21
N ALA A 207 7.15 16.70 -41.94
CA ALA A 207 7.63 18.02 -41.55
C ALA A 207 7.10 18.48 -40.17
N LYS A 208 5.83 18.18 -39.85
CA LYS A 208 5.24 18.49 -38.54
C LYS A 208 5.82 17.62 -37.43
N VAL A 209 6.05 16.34 -37.71
CA VAL A 209 6.67 15.42 -36.75
C VAL A 209 8.09 15.89 -36.43
N GLN A 210 8.89 16.25 -37.45
CA GLN A 210 10.24 16.76 -37.23
C GLN A 210 10.24 18.05 -36.41
N ALA A 211 9.36 19.00 -36.72
CA ALA A 211 9.25 20.24 -35.96
C ALA A 211 8.90 20.00 -34.47
N VAL A 212 8.08 19.00 -34.16
CA VAL A 212 7.77 18.60 -32.78
C VAL A 212 8.97 17.93 -32.11
N VAL A 213 9.71 17.08 -32.81
CA VAL A 213 10.93 16.45 -32.31
C VAL A 213 11.96 17.53 -31.95
N ASP A 214 12.20 18.48 -32.85
CA ASP A 214 13.16 19.57 -32.64
C ASP A 214 12.77 20.48 -31.46
N ALA A 215 11.47 20.73 -31.29
CA ALA A 215 10.97 21.61 -30.22
C ALA A 215 10.89 20.93 -28.84
N THR A 216 10.78 19.61 -28.76
CA THR A 216 10.49 18.88 -27.50
C THR A 216 11.52 17.83 -27.12
N GLY A 217 12.42 17.45 -28.03
CA GLY A 217 13.36 16.34 -27.88
C GLY A 217 12.68 14.98 -27.75
N TRP A 218 11.40 14.85 -28.13
CA TRP A 218 10.68 13.59 -28.05
C TRP A 218 11.14 12.60 -29.12
N ARG A 219 11.03 11.30 -28.81
CA ARG A 219 11.18 10.24 -29.82
C ARG A 219 10.16 10.44 -30.93
N GLU A 220 10.57 10.18 -32.17
CA GLU A 220 9.73 10.36 -33.36
C GLU A 220 8.36 9.67 -33.22
N ALA A 221 8.33 8.44 -32.69
CA ALA A 221 7.08 7.70 -32.47
C ALA A 221 6.07 8.46 -31.58
N LYS A 222 6.54 9.19 -30.56
CA LYS A 222 5.69 10.00 -29.69
C LYS A 222 5.23 11.27 -30.38
N ALA A 223 6.13 11.94 -31.12
CA ALA A 223 5.80 13.12 -31.92
C ALA A 223 4.77 12.78 -33.01
N ARG A 224 4.92 11.64 -33.69
CA ARG A 224 3.97 11.13 -34.70
C ARG A 224 2.58 10.89 -34.12
N ARG A 225 2.46 10.30 -32.92
CA ARG A 225 1.16 10.15 -32.23
C ARG A 225 0.52 11.49 -31.84
N CYS A 226 1.32 12.52 -31.60
CA CYS A 226 0.84 13.86 -31.29
C CYS A 226 0.31 14.56 -32.56
N VAL A 227 1.01 14.42 -33.70
CA VAL A 227 0.61 15.03 -34.97
C VAL A 227 -0.53 14.27 -35.64
N VAL A 228 -0.51 12.93 -35.58
CA VAL A 228 -1.50 12.03 -36.14
C VAL A 228 -2.13 11.24 -34.99
N PRO A 229 -3.17 11.78 -34.35
CA PRO A 229 -3.87 11.08 -33.29
C PRO A 229 -4.57 9.83 -33.86
N PRO A 230 -4.78 8.78 -33.02
CA PRO A 230 -5.35 7.51 -33.48
C PRO A 230 -6.83 7.58 -33.86
N GLN A 231 -7.52 8.67 -33.54
CA GLN A 231 -8.94 8.86 -33.81
C GLN A 231 -9.10 10.07 -34.72
N GLU A 232 -9.79 9.89 -35.85
CA GLU A 232 -9.89 10.89 -36.92
C GLU A 232 -10.59 12.19 -36.50
N TRP A 233 -11.45 12.13 -35.48
CA TRP A 233 -12.14 13.30 -34.92
C TRP A 233 -11.25 14.14 -33.96
N MET A 234 -10.09 13.62 -33.55
CA MET A 234 -9.11 14.41 -32.80
C MET A 234 -8.24 15.23 -33.76
N GLY A 235 -8.12 16.53 -33.48
CA GLY A 235 -7.17 17.39 -34.20
C GLY A 235 -5.72 17.10 -33.85
N ALA A 236 -4.79 17.51 -34.71
CA ALA A 236 -3.36 17.41 -34.45
C ALA A 236 -2.93 18.23 -33.22
N GLY A 237 -2.07 17.65 -32.40
CA GLY A 237 -1.58 18.25 -31.16
C GLY A 237 -2.43 17.89 -29.93
N PHE A 238 -2.11 18.54 -28.81
CA PHE A 238 -2.86 18.39 -27.57
C PHE A 238 -4.10 19.27 -27.57
N PRO A 239 -5.28 18.73 -27.26
CA PRO A 239 -6.51 19.50 -27.23
C PRO A 239 -6.54 20.49 -26.06
N ALA A 240 -7.34 21.55 -26.21
CA ALA A 240 -7.44 22.63 -25.23
C ALA A 240 -7.88 22.14 -23.84
N TYR A 241 -8.78 21.16 -23.77
CA TYR A 241 -9.23 20.61 -22.49
C TYR A 241 -8.11 19.91 -21.72
N GLN A 242 -7.15 19.28 -22.41
CA GLN A 242 -6.03 18.59 -21.78
C GLN A 242 -5.03 19.60 -21.19
N LEU A 243 -4.74 20.68 -21.92
CA LEU A 243 -3.93 21.79 -21.42
C LEU A 243 -4.59 22.49 -20.24
N ALA A 244 -5.90 22.74 -20.31
CA ALA A 244 -6.67 23.34 -19.22
C ALA A 244 -6.71 22.43 -17.99
N GLY A 245 -6.86 21.11 -18.18
CA GLY A 245 -6.84 20.11 -17.12
C GLY A 245 -5.50 20.07 -16.38
N GLU A 246 -4.38 20.04 -17.11
CA GLU A 246 -3.05 20.08 -16.49
C GLU A 246 -2.81 21.39 -15.72
N LEU A 247 -3.25 22.54 -16.27
CA LEU A 247 -3.13 23.81 -15.57
C LEU A 247 -3.99 23.87 -14.29
N ALA A 248 -5.21 23.34 -14.34
CA ALA A 248 -6.08 23.25 -13.18
C ALA A 248 -5.47 22.36 -12.09
N GLU A 249 -4.85 21.24 -12.48
CA GLU A 249 -4.16 20.33 -11.58
C GLU A 249 -2.93 20.99 -10.92
N ILE A 250 -2.12 21.70 -11.70
CA ILE A 250 -1.00 22.51 -11.17
C ILE A 250 -1.50 23.52 -10.14
N LYS A 251 -2.57 24.26 -10.43
CA LYS A 251 -3.18 25.24 -9.50
C LYS A 251 -3.71 24.57 -8.23
N ARG A 252 -4.32 23.39 -8.34
CA ARG A 252 -4.79 22.60 -7.21
C ARG A 252 -3.63 22.20 -6.30
N LEU A 253 -2.55 21.68 -6.87
CA LEU A 253 -1.34 21.29 -6.13
C LEU A 253 -0.68 22.50 -5.46
N ALA A 254 -0.60 23.65 -6.14
CA ALA A 254 -0.07 24.88 -5.57
C ALA A 254 -0.90 25.38 -4.37
N THR A 255 -2.23 25.40 -4.51
CA THR A 255 -3.16 25.75 -3.41
C THR A 255 -2.97 24.81 -2.22
N ARG A 256 -2.82 23.52 -2.51
CA ARG A 256 -2.58 22.48 -1.51
C ARG A 256 -1.24 22.66 -0.79
N LEU A 257 -0.18 22.97 -1.54
CA LEU A 257 1.15 23.25 -0.99
C LEU A 257 1.10 24.43 -0.02
N ALA A 258 0.51 25.55 -0.45
CA ALA A 258 0.34 26.74 0.39
C ALA A 258 -0.42 26.45 1.68
N THR A 259 -1.47 25.62 1.61
CA THR A 259 -2.23 25.20 2.80
C THR A 259 -1.39 24.38 3.77
N ILE A 260 -0.57 23.45 3.27
CA ILE A 260 0.29 22.60 4.10
C ILE A 260 1.41 23.43 4.73
N GLU A 261 2.05 24.32 3.97
CA GLU A 261 3.10 25.22 4.45
C GLU A 261 2.57 26.18 5.51
N ALA A 262 1.43 26.84 5.26
CA ALA A 262 0.82 27.74 6.23
C ALA A 262 0.44 27.02 7.54
N ASN A 263 -0.06 25.78 7.46
CA ASN A 263 -0.37 24.99 8.65
C ASN A 263 0.88 24.56 9.42
N ARG A 264 2.01 24.34 8.74
CA ARG A 264 3.29 24.02 9.40
C ARG A 264 3.92 25.24 10.05
N GLU A 265 3.91 26.37 9.36
CA GLU A 265 4.44 27.64 9.88
C GLU A 265 3.65 28.11 11.11
N ARG A 266 2.33 27.93 11.11
CA ARG A 266 1.48 28.24 12.26
C ARG A 266 1.81 27.38 13.50
N GLY A 267 2.47 26.24 13.30
CA GLY A 267 2.85 25.33 14.39
C GLY A 267 1.67 24.72 15.12
N THR A 268 1.95 24.20 16.31
CA THR A 268 0.93 23.62 17.19
C THR A 268 0.26 24.72 18.01
N VAL A 269 -1.06 24.85 17.86
CA VAL A 269 -1.87 25.80 18.64
C VAL A 269 -2.74 25.01 19.61
N GLU A 270 -2.62 25.32 20.90
CA GLU A 270 -3.42 24.71 21.94
C GLU A 270 -4.38 25.72 22.56
N HIS A 271 -5.64 25.30 22.72
CA HIS A 271 -6.66 26.05 23.41
C HIS A 271 -7.32 25.18 24.48
N GLU A 272 -7.45 25.70 25.69
CA GLU A 272 -8.19 25.07 26.77
C GLU A 272 -9.55 25.74 26.94
N HIS A 273 -10.59 24.91 27.03
CA HIS A 273 -11.96 25.34 27.22
C HIS A 273 -12.56 24.61 28.42
N ASN A 274 -13.19 25.37 29.32
CA ASN A 274 -14.07 24.79 30.33
C ASN A 274 -15.44 24.58 29.69
N THR A 275 -15.91 23.34 29.67
CA THR A 275 -17.16 22.97 29.00
C THR A 275 -18.05 22.13 29.91
N THR A 276 -19.31 21.94 29.49
CA THR A 276 -20.28 21.08 30.19
C THR A 276 -19.81 19.62 30.31
N ALA A 277 -18.91 19.18 29.42
CA ALA A 277 -18.32 17.84 29.42
C ALA A 277 -16.98 17.75 30.18
N GLY A 278 -16.61 18.78 30.94
CA GLY A 278 -15.33 18.89 31.64
C GLY A 278 -14.32 19.78 30.90
N ARG A 279 -13.04 19.70 31.30
CA ARG A 279 -11.95 20.41 30.61
C ARG A 279 -11.74 19.79 29.24
N LEU A 280 -11.83 20.62 28.20
CA LEU A 280 -11.58 20.26 26.82
C LEU A 280 -10.31 20.96 26.37
N ARG A 281 -9.31 20.18 25.96
CA ARG A 281 -8.10 20.71 25.32
C ARG A 281 -8.17 20.43 23.82
N VAL A 282 -8.19 21.50 23.02
CA VAL A 282 -8.18 21.45 21.56
C VAL A 282 -6.77 21.76 21.08
N VAL A 283 -6.16 20.84 20.35
CA VAL A 283 -4.81 20.94 19.81
C VAL A 283 -4.88 20.90 18.28
N GLU A 284 -4.52 21.99 17.62
CA GLU A 284 -4.23 21.99 16.19
C GLU A 284 -2.79 21.51 15.99
N ASN A 285 -2.60 20.23 15.70
CA ASN A 285 -1.28 19.64 15.47
C ASN A 285 -0.89 19.77 14.00
N GLY A 286 0.04 20.69 13.71
CA GLY A 286 0.56 20.97 12.37
C GLY A 286 1.33 19.78 11.76
N ASP A 287 2.07 19.03 12.58
CA ASP A 287 2.92 17.92 12.14
C ASP A 287 2.08 16.69 11.77
N ALA A 288 1.12 16.33 12.62
CA ALA A 288 0.16 15.26 12.33
C ALA A 288 -0.88 15.68 11.28
N ALA A 289 -0.97 16.98 10.96
CA ALA A 289 -2.06 17.58 10.19
C ALA A 289 -3.43 17.16 10.75
N ARG A 290 -3.60 17.26 12.07
CA ARG A 290 -4.83 16.88 12.80
C ARG A 290 -5.28 17.97 13.75
N ILE A 291 -6.60 18.07 13.93
CA ILE A 291 -7.21 18.75 15.07
C ILE A 291 -7.57 17.66 16.06
N GLN A 292 -7.02 17.73 17.26
CA GLN A 292 -7.17 16.75 18.33
C GLN A 292 -7.93 17.38 19.50
N MET A 293 -8.90 16.65 20.03
CA MET A 293 -9.70 17.04 21.18
C MET A 293 -9.48 16.04 22.30
N PHE A 294 -8.92 16.52 23.40
CA PHE A 294 -8.62 15.74 24.60
C PHE A 294 -9.64 16.07 25.69
N PHE A 295 -10.11 15.02 26.34
CA PHE A 295 -10.97 15.08 27.52
C PHE A 295 -10.26 14.36 28.66
N ASP A 296 -10.42 14.83 29.90
CA ASP A 296 -9.78 14.22 31.09
C ASP A 296 -10.23 12.77 31.36
N GLY A 297 -11.39 12.39 30.81
CA GLY A 297 -11.94 11.05 30.95
C GLY A 297 -12.83 10.70 29.76
N LYS A 298 -13.56 9.58 29.89
CA LYS A 298 -14.50 9.15 28.86
C LYS A 298 -15.69 10.12 28.82
N PRO A 299 -15.89 10.89 27.73
CA PRO A 299 -17.00 11.82 27.66
C PRO A 299 -18.34 11.08 27.58
N GLU A 300 -19.42 11.75 28.00
CA GLU A 300 -20.77 11.21 28.01
C GLU A 300 -21.21 10.75 26.59
N ALA A 301 -22.18 9.84 26.51
CA ALA A 301 -22.74 9.38 25.23
C ALA A 301 -23.15 10.54 24.30
N ALA A 302 -23.85 11.56 24.82
CA ALA A 302 -24.28 12.71 24.03
C ALA A 302 -23.09 13.48 23.41
N THR A 303 -22.03 13.73 24.18
CA THR A 303 -20.81 14.37 23.69
C THR A 303 -20.11 13.52 22.63
N ARG A 304 -20.06 12.20 22.81
CA ARG A 304 -19.46 11.27 21.82
C ARG A 304 -20.24 11.28 20.51
N ASP A 305 -21.56 11.38 20.57
CA ASP A 305 -22.39 11.42 19.37
C ASP A 305 -22.30 12.78 18.67
N LEU A 306 -22.16 13.88 19.42
CA LEU A 306 -21.78 15.20 18.88
C LEU A 306 -20.44 15.12 18.12
N MET A 307 -19.39 14.52 18.72
CA MET A 307 -18.08 14.36 18.06
C MET A 307 -18.22 13.63 16.72
N LYS A 308 -18.94 12.50 16.71
CA LYS A 308 -19.15 11.71 15.50
C LYS A 308 -19.93 12.48 14.43
N ARG A 309 -20.95 13.24 14.84
CA ARG A 309 -21.75 14.09 13.94
C ARG A 309 -20.91 15.17 13.28
N GLU A 310 -19.98 15.76 14.02
CA GLU A 310 -19.01 16.74 13.51
C GLU A 310 -17.78 16.08 12.85
N GLY A 311 -17.81 14.77 12.61
CA GLY A 311 -16.82 14.04 11.82
C GLY A 311 -15.50 13.74 12.55
N PHE A 312 -15.46 13.89 13.88
CA PHE A 312 -14.33 13.46 14.68
C PHE A 312 -14.36 11.94 14.90
N ARG A 313 -13.18 11.32 14.88
CA ARG A 313 -13.00 9.89 15.16
C ARG A 313 -12.09 9.69 16.36
N TRP A 314 -12.45 8.75 17.23
CA TRP A 314 -11.60 8.36 18.36
C TRP A 314 -10.32 7.68 17.87
N ALA A 315 -9.17 8.15 18.35
CA ALA A 315 -7.86 7.58 18.09
C ALA A 315 -7.26 7.03 19.40
N PRO A 316 -7.31 5.71 19.63
CA PRO A 316 -6.81 5.11 20.87
C PRO A 316 -5.32 5.35 21.11
N SER A 317 -4.51 5.45 20.06
CA SER A 317 -3.05 5.69 20.17
C SER A 317 -2.73 7.07 20.75
N GLU A 318 -3.57 8.06 20.45
CA GLU A 318 -3.41 9.45 20.90
C GLU A 318 -4.25 9.75 22.14
N GLY A 319 -5.23 8.90 22.47
CA GLY A 319 -6.22 9.20 23.50
C GLY A 319 -7.11 10.40 23.17
N ALA A 320 -7.32 10.71 21.88
CA ALA A 320 -8.01 11.92 21.43
C ALA A 320 -9.08 11.64 20.37
N TRP A 321 -10.08 12.53 20.32
CA TRP A 321 -10.96 12.66 19.17
C TRP A 321 -10.27 13.50 18.10
N GLN A 322 -10.08 12.96 16.90
CA GLN A 322 -9.29 13.64 15.86
C GLN A 322 -10.02 13.77 14.53
N ARG A 323 -9.68 14.84 13.81
CA ARG A 323 -10.10 15.13 12.43
C ARG A 323 -8.92 15.75 11.65
N HIS A 324 -8.97 15.72 10.31
CA HIS A 324 -7.97 16.39 9.48
C HIS A 324 -7.91 17.91 9.75
N LEU A 325 -6.69 18.46 9.78
CA LEU A 325 -6.47 19.89 9.87
C LEU A 325 -6.77 20.57 8.52
N ASN A 326 -7.97 21.12 8.42
CA ASN A 326 -8.41 21.97 7.31
C ASN A 326 -9.48 22.96 7.82
N ASN A 327 -9.89 23.91 6.98
CA ASN A 327 -10.87 24.94 7.40
C ASN A 327 -12.20 24.34 7.87
N ALA A 328 -12.68 23.28 7.20
CA ALA A 328 -13.88 22.58 7.63
C ALA A 328 -13.71 21.87 9.00
N GLY A 329 -12.51 21.37 9.28
CA GLY A 329 -12.13 20.79 10.56
C GLY A 329 -12.12 21.84 11.67
N ARG A 330 -11.54 23.01 11.42
CA ARG A 330 -11.56 24.15 12.36
C ARG A 330 -12.98 24.62 12.65
N TYR A 331 -13.80 24.72 11.60
CA TYR A 331 -15.21 25.07 11.75
C TYR A 331 -15.98 24.05 12.60
N SER A 332 -15.82 22.76 12.32
CA SER A 332 -16.44 21.71 13.15
C SER A 332 -15.89 21.70 14.58
N ALA A 333 -14.61 22.01 14.78
CA ALA A 333 -14.04 22.13 16.12
C ALA A 333 -14.71 23.28 16.89
N SER A 334 -14.88 24.44 16.26
CA SER A 334 -15.61 25.58 16.82
C SER A 334 -17.04 25.21 17.20
N ARG A 335 -17.78 24.55 16.30
CA ARG A 335 -19.16 24.10 16.58
C ARG A 335 -19.26 23.15 17.76
N VAL A 336 -18.30 22.23 17.90
CA VAL A 336 -18.21 21.35 19.07
C VAL A 336 -18.00 22.17 20.34
N VAL A 337 -17.04 23.09 20.34
CA VAL A 337 -16.73 23.94 21.49
C VAL A 337 -17.95 24.78 21.88
N SER A 338 -18.58 25.50 20.95
CA SER A 338 -19.78 26.30 21.21
C SER A 338 -20.92 25.46 21.76
N ALA A 339 -21.19 24.29 21.16
CA ALA A 339 -22.25 23.39 21.63
C ALA A 339 -21.99 22.88 23.06
N LEU A 340 -20.73 22.71 23.47
CA LEU A 340 -20.37 22.25 24.80
C LEU A 340 -20.27 23.40 25.83
N GLN A 341 -20.11 24.64 25.37
CA GLN A 341 -20.14 25.86 26.21
C GLN A 341 -21.55 26.45 26.37
N GLY A 342 -22.55 25.92 25.65
CA GLY A 342 -23.92 26.42 25.70
C GLY A 342 -24.16 27.69 24.89
N GLU A 343 -23.20 28.07 24.03
CA GLU A 343 -23.33 29.22 23.14
C GLU A 343 -24.03 28.79 21.84
N PRO A 344 -25.03 29.55 21.34
CA PRO A 344 -25.64 29.27 20.05
C PRO A 344 -24.58 29.41 18.94
N SER A 345 -24.37 28.33 18.20
CA SER A 345 -23.49 28.28 17.02
C SER A 345 -23.83 29.41 16.03
N ALA A 346 -22.88 30.30 15.77
CA ALA A 346 -22.95 31.27 14.67
C ALA A 346 -22.80 30.61 13.30
#